data_AF-A0AAV6YSS8-F1
#
_entry.id   AF-A0AAV6YSS8-F1
#
_cell.length_a   1.000
_cell.length_b   1.000
_cell.length_c   1.000
_cell.angle_alpha   90.00
_cell.angle_beta   90.00
_cell.angle_gamma   90.00
#
_symmetry.space_group_name_H-M   'P 1'
#
loop_
_entity.id
_entity.type
_entity.pdbx_description
1 polymer ?
#
loop_
_entity_poly.entity_id
_entity_poly.type
_entity_poly.pdbx_seq_one_letter_code
_entity_poly.pdbx_strand_id
1 'polypeptide(L)'
;VHNAEGAGARGVLIFPDFAEVPVYGHVHFGTGDPSTPGFPSFNHTQFPPFKSSGLPKIPAQPISLSSAKTLLGKLLGRSIPEKWKVPDFLSHGVGPALSSEGHKVQLEVTNGAVSMELHNVFGSITGRFEPEHYILIGAQRDSWGPGAAKSGVGTAILLELARTMSMMVHNGFQPRRSILFVSWDGGDFGSIGATEWLEGYLSMLHLKAAAYISLDTPVLGNPMKSNVSPSLLAEHTLYYTFRPNTAQS
;
A
#
# COMPACT_ATOMS: atom_id res chain seq x y z
N VAL A 1 -4.61 14.60 2.97
CA VAL A 1 -3.91 15.58 3.82
C VAL A 1 -3.17 16.62 3.01
N HIS A 2 -2.28 16.23 2.08
CA HIS A 2 -1.54 17.15 1.20
C HIS A 2 -2.41 18.26 0.55
N ASN A 3 -3.54 17.89 -0.06
CA ASN A 3 -4.46 18.88 -0.67
C ASN A 3 -5.07 19.87 0.35
N ALA A 4 -5.35 19.41 1.57
CA ALA A 4 -5.90 20.27 2.62
C ALA A 4 -4.84 21.27 3.11
N GLU A 5 -3.58 20.83 3.23
CA GLU A 5 -2.44 21.70 3.53
C GLU A 5 -2.28 22.78 2.45
N GLY A 6 -2.32 22.40 1.16
CA GLY A 6 -2.25 23.35 0.04
C GLY A 6 -3.41 24.35 0.00
N ALA A 7 -4.58 23.98 0.54
CA ALA A 7 -5.74 24.86 0.68
C ALA A 7 -5.69 25.74 1.96
N GLY A 8 -4.62 25.66 2.76
CA GLY A 8 -4.45 26.46 3.98
C GLY A 8 -5.18 25.90 5.22
N ALA A 9 -5.58 24.62 5.21
CA ALA A 9 -6.15 23.98 6.39
C ALA A 9 -5.12 23.87 7.52
N ARG A 10 -5.60 23.86 8.78
CA ARG A 10 -4.73 23.73 9.98
C ARG A 10 -4.67 22.32 10.55
N GLY A 11 -5.51 21.41 10.06
CA GLY A 11 -5.60 20.03 10.51
C GLY A 11 -6.66 19.29 9.72
N VAL A 12 -6.60 17.96 9.74
CA VAL A 12 -7.51 17.09 8.98
C VAL A 12 -8.07 16.01 9.88
N LEU A 13 -9.39 15.84 9.83
CA LEU A 13 -10.08 14.68 10.39
C LEU A 13 -10.48 13.75 9.25
N ILE A 14 -10.22 12.46 9.38
CA ILE A 14 -10.56 11.42 8.41
C ILE A 14 -11.53 10.46 9.09
N PHE A 15 -12.62 10.09 8.43
CA PHE A 15 -13.62 9.21 9.04
C PHE A 15 -14.24 8.27 7.99
N PRO A 16 -14.77 7.11 8.41
CA PRO A 16 -15.49 6.22 7.51
C PRO A 16 -16.95 6.71 7.35
N ASP A 17 -17.40 6.94 6.12
CA ASP A 17 -18.71 7.54 5.85
C ASP A 17 -19.92 6.62 6.17
N PHE A 18 -19.77 5.30 6.00
CA PHE A 18 -20.93 4.39 5.93
C PHE A 18 -21.00 3.34 7.05
N ALA A 19 -19.86 2.96 7.64
CA ALA A 19 -19.80 1.92 8.65
C ALA A 19 -18.81 2.29 9.74
N GLU A 20 -19.13 1.91 10.99
CA GLU A 20 -18.23 2.07 12.13
C GLU A 20 -17.13 1.01 12.03
N VAL A 21 -16.07 1.35 11.30
CA VAL A 21 -14.89 0.50 11.11
C VAL A 21 -13.64 1.25 11.57
N PRO A 22 -12.69 0.55 12.22
CA PRO A 22 -11.40 1.17 12.54
C PRO A 22 -10.71 1.65 11.26
N VAL A 23 -10.33 2.93 11.24
CA VAL A 23 -9.56 3.52 10.14
C VAL A 23 -8.13 3.68 10.61
N TYR A 24 -7.25 2.88 10.03
CA TYR A 24 -5.80 2.99 10.20
C TYR A 24 -5.16 3.39 8.87
N GLY A 25 -4.01 4.02 8.94
CA GLY A 25 -3.24 4.38 7.76
C GLY A 25 -2.14 5.38 8.07
N HIS A 26 -1.31 5.62 7.06
CA HIS A 26 -0.29 6.65 7.08
C HIS A 26 -0.71 7.82 6.17
N VAL A 27 -0.10 8.99 6.39
CA VAL A 27 -0.38 10.23 5.65
C VAL A 27 0.86 10.76 4.94
N HIS A 28 1.92 9.94 4.86
CA HIS A 28 3.11 10.21 4.06
C HIS A 28 2.75 10.16 2.58
N PHE A 29 2.98 11.26 1.88
CA PHE A 29 2.77 11.41 0.45
C PHE A 29 4.03 10.93 -0.30
N GLY A 30 4.26 9.62 -0.24
CA GLY A 30 5.44 8.96 -0.77
C GLY A 30 5.43 7.47 -0.43
N THR A 31 6.55 6.82 -0.70
CA THR A 31 6.84 5.43 -0.35
C THR A 31 8.25 5.37 0.23
N GLY A 32 8.57 4.33 1.01
CA GLY A 32 9.88 4.19 1.65
C GLY A 32 10.01 4.90 2.99
N ASP A 33 11.18 4.78 3.60
CA ASP A 33 11.52 5.45 4.84
C ASP A 33 11.48 6.98 4.61
N PRO A 34 10.64 7.72 5.33
CA PRO A 34 10.58 9.17 5.21
C PRO A 34 11.86 9.90 5.61
N SER A 35 12.84 9.22 6.20
CA SER A 35 14.14 9.76 6.61
C SER A 35 15.26 9.50 5.60
N THR A 36 15.06 8.62 4.61
CA THR A 36 16.07 8.25 3.61
C THR A 36 15.51 8.17 2.17
N PRO A 37 14.84 9.22 1.65
CA PRO A 37 14.25 9.14 0.32
C PRO A 37 15.32 8.96 -0.78
N GLY A 38 15.22 7.86 -1.52
CA GLY A 38 16.07 7.56 -2.67
C GLY A 38 17.37 6.82 -2.33
N PHE A 39 17.57 6.40 -1.09
CA PHE A 39 18.72 5.60 -0.67
C PHE A 39 18.36 4.71 0.53
N PRO A 40 18.90 3.49 0.62
CA PRO A 40 18.59 2.61 1.74
C PRO A 40 18.93 3.23 3.10
N SER A 41 18.03 3.02 4.05
CA SER A 41 18.21 3.23 5.48
C SER A 41 19.27 2.29 6.02
N PHE A 42 20.52 2.76 6.02
CA PHE A 42 21.60 2.14 6.77
C PHE A 42 21.50 2.55 8.25
N ASN A 43 22.12 1.77 9.14
CA ASN A 43 22.30 2.16 10.53
C ASN A 43 22.72 3.64 10.58
N HIS A 44 21.93 4.44 11.31
CA HIS A 44 21.82 5.92 11.37
C HIS A 44 23.13 6.73 11.55
N THR A 45 24.29 6.12 11.36
CA THR A 45 25.62 6.69 11.53
C THR A 45 26.23 7.23 10.24
N GLN A 46 25.73 6.83 9.07
CA GLN A 46 26.39 7.19 7.80
C GLN A 46 25.87 8.48 7.15
N PHE A 47 24.59 8.83 7.33
CA PHE A 47 23.99 10.04 6.76
C PHE A 47 23.05 10.72 7.76
N PRO A 48 23.06 12.07 7.85
CA PRO A 48 22.05 12.77 8.64
C PRO A 48 20.66 12.51 8.05
N PRO A 49 19.62 12.30 8.88
CA PRO A 49 18.28 11.99 8.40
C PRO A 49 17.76 13.11 7.51
N PHE A 50 17.35 12.77 6.29
CA PHE A 50 16.74 13.72 5.37
C PHE A 50 15.23 13.63 5.48
N LYS A 51 14.58 14.72 5.86
CA LYS A 51 13.12 14.73 6.03
C LYS A 51 12.43 14.75 4.66
N SER A 52 11.74 13.66 4.32
CA SER A 52 10.93 13.56 3.09
C SER A 52 9.97 14.74 2.95
N SER A 53 9.93 15.33 1.76
CA SER A 53 8.98 16.38 1.40
C SER A 53 7.52 15.90 1.39
N GLY A 54 7.29 14.59 1.43
CA GLY A 54 5.97 13.98 1.49
C GLY A 54 5.36 13.93 2.89
N LEU A 55 6.11 14.25 3.95
CA LEU A 55 5.56 14.27 5.31
C LEU A 55 4.61 15.46 5.51
N PRO A 56 3.43 15.27 6.12
CA PRO A 56 2.48 16.35 6.33
C PRO A 56 3.00 17.37 7.34
N LYS A 57 2.67 18.64 7.13
CA LYS A 57 2.99 19.73 8.10
C LYS A 57 1.84 20.08 9.03
N ILE A 58 0.67 19.51 8.77
CA ILE A 58 -0.55 19.70 9.57
C ILE A 58 -0.94 18.37 10.23
N PRO A 59 -1.51 18.40 11.45
CA PRO A 59 -2.01 17.20 12.11
C PRO A 59 -3.13 16.56 11.29
N ALA A 60 -3.12 15.23 11.25
CA ALA A 60 -4.17 14.42 10.65
C ALA A 60 -4.56 13.31 11.62
N GLN A 61 -5.85 13.14 11.85
CA GLN A 61 -6.37 12.18 12.82
C GLN A 61 -7.56 11.42 12.25
N PRO A 62 -7.52 10.07 12.19
CA PRO A 62 -8.71 9.29 11.97
C PRO A 62 -9.64 9.40 13.19
N ILE A 63 -10.94 9.55 12.95
CA ILE A 63 -11.98 9.57 13.98
C ILE A 63 -13.04 8.51 13.67
N SER A 64 -13.74 8.09 14.72
CA SER A 64 -14.91 7.19 14.61
C SER A 64 -16.04 7.84 13.83
N LEU A 65 -16.92 7.02 13.24
CA LEU A 65 -18.12 7.50 12.57
C LEU A 65 -19.05 8.20 13.57
N SER A 66 -19.16 7.69 14.80
CA SER A 66 -19.86 8.35 15.92
C SER A 66 -19.35 9.77 16.24
N SER A 67 -18.03 9.98 16.28
CA SER A 67 -17.45 11.32 16.47
C SER A 67 -17.70 12.22 15.27
N ALA A 68 -17.57 11.68 14.05
CA ALA A 68 -17.88 12.40 12.82
C ALA A 68 -19.34 12.86 12.78
N LYS A 69 -20.31 11.99 13.13
CA LYS A 69 -21.73 12.34 13.26
C LYS A 69 -21.96 13.51 14.20
N THR A 70 -21.29 13.51 15.34
CA THR A 70 -21.41 14.56 16.36
C THR A 70 -20.87 15.91 15.86
N LEU A 71 -19.73 15.89 15.14
CA LEU A 71 -19.11 17.10 14.61
C LEU A 71 -19.87 17.63 13.39
N LEU A 72 -20.19 16.76 12.42
CA LEU A 72 -20.85 17.12 11.17
C LEU A 72 -22.32 17.49 11.36
N GLY A 73 -23.02 16.89 12.33
CA GLY A 73 -24.39 17.29 12.68
C GLY A 73 -24.49 18.70 13.26
N LYS A 74 -23.37 19.29 13.70
CA LYS A 74 -23.30 20.69 14.16
C LYS A 74 -22.84 21.64 13.05
N LEU A 75 -22.47 21.14 11.87
CA LEU A 75 -21.90 21.96 10.80
C LEU A 75 -23.01 22.71 10.06
N LEU A 76 -22.90 24.03 10.00
CA LEU A 76 -23.79 24.93 9.27
C LEU A 76 -23.03 25.64 8.15
N GLY A 77 -23.75 26.39 7.31
CA GLY A 77 -23.14 27.35 6.38
C GLY A 77 -23.55 27.09 4.95
N ARG A 78 -22.58 26.96 4.05
CA ARG A 78 -22.86 26.82 2.62
C ARG A 78 -23.65 25.54 2.35
N SER A 79 -24.54 25.61 1.35
CA SER A 79 -25.29 24.45 0.89
C SER A 79 -24.35 23.34 0.42
N ILE A 80 -24.76 22.10 0.67
CA ILE A 80 -24.01 20.91 0.27
C ILE A 80 -24.08 20.81 -1.26
N PRO A 81 -22.94 20.70 -1.97
CA PRO A 81 -22.95 20.51 -3.41
C PRO A 81 -23.68 19.22 -3.80
N GLU A 82 -24.59 19.27 -4.78
CA GLU A 82 -25.40 18.11 -5.21
C GLU A 82 -24.56 16.89 -5.63
N LYS A 83 -23.35 17.14 -6.15
CA LYS A 83 -22.42 16.07 -6.55
C LYS A 83 -21.81 15.30 -5.36
N TRP A 84 -21.91 15.82 -4.14
CA TRP A 84 -21.40 15.14 -2.95
C TRP A 84 -22.44 14.12 -2.49
N LYS A 85 -22.08 12.83 -2.56
CA LYS A 85 -22.84 11.77 -1.90
C LYS A 85 -22.51 11.82 -0.40
N VAL A 86 -23.22 12.67 0.32
CA VAL A 86 -22.98 12.89 1.75
C VAL A 86 -23.78 11.90 2.61
N PRO A 87 -23.29 11.54 3.80
CA PRO A 87 -24.08 10.80 4.78
C PRO A 87 -25.29 11.61 5.27
N ASP A 88 -26.38 10.93 5.63
CA ASP A 88 -27.65 11.56 6.06
C ASP A 88 -27.51 12.53 7.25
N PHE A 89 -26.49 12.32 8.09
CA PHE A 89 -26.22 13.16 9.25
C PHE A 89 -25.50 14.47 8.92
N LEU A 90 -25.02 14.67 7.68
CA LEU A 90 -24.52 15.94 7.17
C LEU A 90 -25.65 16.61 6.36
N SER A 91 -26.55 17.30 7.06
CA SER A 91 -27.78 17.83 6.46
C SER A 91 -27.85 19.36 6.39
N HIS A 92 -27.06 20.08 7.19
CA HIS A 92 -27.27 21.51 7.42
C HIS A 92 -26.29 22.44 6.70
N GLY A 93 -25.11 21.96 6.30
CA GLY A 93 -24.15 22.73 5.52
C GLY A 93 -22.71 22.20 5.62
N VAL A 94 -21.82 22.79 4.83
CA VAL A 94 -20.40 22.36 4.72
C VAL A 94 -19.42 23.27 5.47
N GLY A 95 -19.90 24.13 6.35
CA GLY A 95 -19.08 25.09 7.10
C GLY A 95 -19.07 26.49 6.50
N PRO A 96 -18.32 27.42 7.12
CA PRO A 96 -17.44 27.20 8.29
C PRO A 96 -18.15 27.35 9.64
N ALA A 97 -19.44 27.71 9.66
CA ALA A 97 -20.17 27.96 10.91
C ALA A 97 -20.55 26.66 11.63
N LEU A 98 -20.69 26.74 12.95
CA LEU A 98 -21.23 25.67 13.79
C LEU A 98 -22.57 26.12 14.39
N SER A 99 -23.42 25.15 14.73
CA SER A 99 -24.77 25.40 15.25
C SER A 99 -24.84 26.16 16.56
N SER A 100 -23.74 26.20 17.32
CA SER A 100 -23.63 27.08 18.48
C SER A 100 -22.47 28.05 18.29
N GLU A 101 -22.81 29.34 18.44
CA GLU A 101 -21.89 30.44 18.21
C GLU A 101 -20.67 30.37 19.13
N GLY A 102 -19.49 30.70 18.58
CA GLY A 102 -18.24 30.74 19.33
C GLY A 102 -17.56 29.38 19.57
N HIS A 103 -18.22 28.25 19.30
CA HIS A 103 -17.57 26.95 19.38
C HIS A 103 -16.47 26.78 18.34
N LYS A 104 -15.40 26.08 18.73
CA LYS A 104 -14.27 25.73 17.87
C LYS A 104 -13.93 24.25 18.06
N VAL A 105 -13.42 23.64 17.00
CA VAL A 105 -12.84 22.30 17.07
C VAL A 105 -11.36 22.45 17.36
N GLN A 106 -10.89 21.84 18.46
CA GLN A 106 -9.48 21.74 18.79
C GLN A 106 -9.01 20.32 18.50
N LEU A 107 -7.93 20.21 17.73
CA LEU A 107 -7.28 18.94 17.42
C LEU A 107 -5.88 18.95 18.04
N GLU A 108 -5.63 17.99 18.92
CA GLU A 108 -4.33 17.74 19.52
C GLU A 108 -3.86 16.34 19.11
N VAL A 109 -2.65 16.26 18.53
CA VAL A 109 -2.04 14.99 18.07
C VAL A 109 -0.63 14.94 18.62
N THR A 110 -0.33 13.89 19.39
CA THR A 110 0.92 13.75 20.15
C THR A 110 1.78 12.57 19.65
N ASN A 111 1.61 12.18 18.38
CA ASN A 111 2.39 11.09 17.79
C ASN A 111 3.87 11.48 17.67
N GLY A 112 4.76 10.57 18.07
CA GLY A 112 6.21 10.71 17.91
C GLY A 112 6.76 9.78 16.85
N ALA A 113 7.74 10.25 16.08
CA ALA A 113 8.49 9.38 15.16
C ALA A 113 9.48 8.52 15.96
N VAL A 114 9.48 7.21 15.69
CA VAL A 114 10.37 6.25 16.36
C VAL A 114 11.06 5.41 15.28
N SER A 115 12.37 5.27 15.39
CA SER A 115 13.12 4.34 14.54
C SER A 115 12.84 2.91 14.98
N MET A 116 12.50 2.05 14.04
CA MET A 116 12.27 0.63 14.26
C MET A 116 13.04 -0.19 13.24
N GLU A 117 13.51 -1.37 13.66
CA GLU A 117 14.09 -2.35 12.76
C GLU A 117 12.98 -3.11 12.04
N LEU A 118 13.09 -3.23 10.72
CA LEU A 118 12.14 -3.95 9.87
C LEU A 118 12.83 -5.16 9.23
N HIS A 119 12.11 -6.27 9.08
CA HIS A 119 12.69 -7.52 8.59
C HIS A 119 12.00 -8.03 7.32
N ASN A 120 12.63 -7.83 6.16
CA ASN A 120 12.20 -8.50 4.95
C ASN A 120 12.75 -9.94 4.93
N VAL A 121 11.89 -10.92 4.60
CA VAL A 121 12.29 -12.34 4.50
C VAL A 121 12.27 -12.77 3.05
N PHE A 122 13.38 -13.36 2.59
CA PHE A 122 13.57 -13.81 1.22
C PHE A 122 13.71 -15.33 1.17
N GLY A 123 13.03 -15.96 0.21
CA GLY A 123 13.24 -17.34 -0.20
C GLY A 123 13.49 -17.38 -1.69
N SER A 124 14.41 -18.23 -2.16
CA SER A 124 14.72 -18.33 -3.59
C SER A 124 14.70 -19.75 -4.08
N ILE A 125 14.23 -19.92 -5.31
CA ILE A 125 14.40 -21.14 -6.12
C ILE A 125 15.26 -20.75 -7.31
N THR A 126 16.47 -21.30 -7.40
CA THR A 126 17.42 -20.97 -8.45
C THR A 126 16.98 -21.52 -9.81
N GLY A 127 17.01 -20.66 -10.83
CA GLY A 127 16.74 -21.04 -12.21
C GLY A 127 17.87 -21.86 -12.82
N ARG A 128 17.55 -22.72 -13.78
CA ARG A 128 18.54 -23.60 -14.43
C ARG A 128 19.36 -22.90 -15.51
N PHE A 129 18.72 -22.09 -16.34
CA PHE A 129 19.35 -21.52 -17.55
C PHE A 129 19.70 -20.05 -17.37
N GLU A 130 18.87 -19.31 -16.64
CA GLU A 130 19.01 -17.88 -16.41
C GLU A 130 18.92 -17.59 -14.90
N PRO A 131 19.85 -18.11 -14.06
CA PRO A 131 19.78 -17.98 -12.61
C PRO A 131 19.87 -16.52 -12.12
N GLU A 132 20.52 -15.65 -12.90
CA GLU A 132 20.65 -14.22 -12.60
C GLU A 132 19.39 -13.41 -12.88
N HIS A 133 18.44 -13.96 -13.65
CA HIS A 133 17.16 -13.31 -13.91
C HIS A 133 16.10 -13.89 -12.99
N TYR A 134 15.26 -13.04 -12.40
CA TYR A 134 14.28 -13.49 -11.43
C TYR A 134 12.88 -12.93 -11.65
N ILE A 135 11.90 -13.77 -11.30
CA ILE A 135 10.51 -13.37 -11.09
C ILE A 135 10.33 -13.18 -9.60
N LEU A 136 9.89 -12.00 -9.18
CA LEU A 136 9.63 -11.70 -7.79
C LEU A 136 8.16 -11.91 -7.48
N ILE A 137 7.89 -12.56 -6.34
CA ILE A 137 6.55 -12.74 -5.81
C ILE A 137 6.57 -12.20 -4.38
N GLY A 138 5.90 -11.08 -4.16
CA GLY A 138 5.93 -10.35 -2.89
C GLY A 138 4.59 -10.35 -2.18
N ALA A 139 4.61 -10.40 -0.85
CA ALA A 139 3.44 -10.14 -0.01
C ALA A 139 3.83 -9.32 1.23
N GLN A 140 3.03 -8.32 1.58
CA GLN A 140 3.10 -7.61 2.85
C GLN A 140 2.78 -8.56 4.00
N ARG A 141 3.61 -8.51 5.07
CA ARG A 141 3.46 -9.29 6.29
C ARG A 141 2.90 -8.48 7.45
N ASP A 142 3.35 -7.24 7.62
CA ASP A 142 2.85 -6.37 8.68
C ASP A 142 1.42 -5.92 8.42
N SER A 143 0.71 -5.57 9.49
CA SER A 143 -0.62 -5.00 9.40
C SER A 143 -1.00 -4.25 10.65
N TRP A 144 -1.81 -3.20 10.52
CA TRP A 144 -2.62 -2.68 11.61
C TRP A 144 -3.66 -3.74 12.05
N GLY A 145 -3.73 -3.99 13.35
CA GLY A 145 -4.65 -4.97 13.92
C GLY A 145 -4.38 -6.41 13.42
N PRO A 146 -5.41 -7.29 13.37
CA PRO A 146 -5.24 -8.69 12.99
C PRO A 146 -4.86 -8.93 11.52
N GLY A 147 -5.10 -7.95 10.63
CA GLY A 147 -4.60 -7.99 9.25
C GLY A 147 -5.07 -9.13 8.35
N ALA A 148 -6.12 -9.87 8.70
CA ALA A 148 -6.49 -11.11 7.99
C ALA A 148 -6.59 -10.93 6.46
N ALA A 149 -7.37 -9.94 6.00
CA ALA A 149 -7.50 -9.63 4.57
C ALA A 149 -6.32 -8.78 4.04
N LYS A 150 -5.77 -7.89 4.87
CA LYS A 150 -4.73 -6.94 4.49
C LYS A 150 -3.40 -7.63 4.15
N SER A 151 -2.94 -8.51 5.03
CA SER A 151 -1.66 -9.20 4.96
C SER A 151 -1.82 -10.73 5.02
N GLY A 152 -2.73 -11.22 5.87
CA GLY A 152 -2.84 -12.65 6.19
C GLY A 152 -3.08 -13.54 4.97
N VAL A 153 -4.08 -13.24 4.15
CA VAL A 153 -4.38 -14.02 2.93
C VAL A 153 -3.21 -13.97 1.93
N GLY A 154 -2.60 -12.80 1.73
CA GLY A 154 -1.44 -12.64 0.84
C GLY A 154 -0.24 -13.48 1.28
N THR A 155 0.09 -13.41 2.57
CA THR A 155 1.14 -14.21 3.18
C THR A 155 0.84 -15.72 3.10
N ALA A 156 -0.40 -16.14 3.33
CA ALA A 156 -0.79 -17.54 3.21
C ALA A 156 -0.61 -18.08 1.79
N ILE A 157 -1.02 -17.30 0.77
CA ILE A 157 -0.81 -17.65 -0.64
C ILE A 157 0.67 -17.70 -0.98
N LEU A 158 1.47 -16.73 -0.51
CA LEU A 158 2.92 -16.71 -0.74
C LEU A 158 3.59 -17.97 -0.21
N LEU A 159 3.28 -18.37 1.03
CA LEU A 159 3.84 -19.57 1.66
C LEU A 159 3.42 -20.84 0.92
N GLU A 160 2.16 -20.95 0.54
CA GLU A 160 1.64 -22.12 -0.17
C GLU A 160 2.22 -22.25 -1.58
N LEU A 161 2.42 -21.11 -2.26
CA LEU A 161 3.07 -21.07 -3.57
C LEU A 161 4.54 -21.47 -3.47
N ALA A 162 5.27 -20.95 -2.48
CA ALA A 162 6.66 -21.33 -2.22
C ALA A 162 6.79 -22.83 -1.91
N ARG A 163 5.90 -23.37 -1.06
CA ARG A 163 5.83 -24.79 -0.72
C ARG A 163 5.58 -25.66 -1.95
N THR A 164 4.57 -25.31 -2.74
CA THR A 164 4.19 -26.07 -3.95
C THR A 164 5.28 -26.03 -5.01
N MET A 165 5.86 -24.86 -5.29
CA MET A 165 6.96 -24.73 -6.24
C MET A 165 8.20 -25.53 -5.80
N SER A 166 8.53 -25.49 -4.50
CA SER A 166 9.61 -26.30 -3.94
C SER A 166 9.37 -27.81 -4.14
N MET A 167 8.16 -28.30 -3.87
CA MET A 167 7.80 -29.69 -4.15
C MET A 167 7.91 -30.05 -5.64
N MET A 168 7.46 -29.17 -6.53
CA MET A 168 7.59 -29.38 -7.97
C MET A 168 9.07 -29.52 -8.37
N VAL A 169 9.95 -28.69 -7.80
CA VAL A 169 11.39 -28.75 -8.05
C VAL A 169 12.00 -30.06 -7.54
N HIS A 170 11.61 -30.51 -6.35
CA HIS A 170 12.00 -31.83 -5.85
C HIS A 170 11.52 -32.98 -6.76
N ASN A 171 10.41 -32.80 -7.48
CA ASN A 171 9.87 -33.75 -8.46
C ASN A 171 10.41 -33.53 -9.89
N GLY A 172 11.46 -32.73 -10.07
CA GLY A 172 12.17 -32.58 -11.35
C GLY A 172 11.75 -31.38 -12.20
N PHE A 173 10.81 -30.54 -11.74
CA PHE A 173 10.57 -29.25 -12.38
C PHE A 173 11.80 -28.35 -12.23
N GLN A 174 12.22 -27.71 -13.31
CA GLN A 174 13.40 -26.83 -13.29
C GLN A 174 13.00 -25.50 -13.90
N PRO A 175 12.74 -24.46 -13.09
CA PRO A 175 12.38 -23.17 -13.63
C PRO A 175 13.55 -22.61 -14.46
N ARG A 176 13.24 -21.97 -15.59
CA ARG A 176 14.27 -21.40 -16.46
C ARG A 176 15.02 -20.27 -15.74
N ARG A 177 14.26 -19.37 -15.11
CA ARG A 177 14.68 -18.21 -14.32
C ARG A 177 14.52 -18.49 -12.84
N SER A 178 15.25 -17.75 -12.01
CA SER A 178 15.08 -17.83 -10.57
C SER A 178 13.72 -17.27 -10.15
N ILE A 179 13.17 -17.78 -9.06
CA ILE A 179 11.94 -17.26 -8.44
C ILE A 179 12.31 -16.77 -7.05
N LEU A 180 12.01 -15.51 -6.76
CA LEU A 180 12.28 -14.88 -5.48
C LEU A 180 10.94 -14.62 -4.76
N PHE A 181 10.73 -15.32 -3.66
CA PHE A 181 9.60 -15.10 -2.76
C PHE A 181 10.02 -14.09 -1.69
N VAL A 182 9.21 -13.05 -1.50
CA VAL A 182 9.54 -11.98 -0.55
C VAL A 182 8.36 -11.68 0.36
N SER A 183 8.62 -11.74 1.67
CA SER A 183 7.70 -11.29 2.70
C SER A 183 8.16 -9.93 3.21
N TRP A 184 7.45 -8.88 2.80
CA TRP A 184 7.78 -7.49 3.07
C TRP A 184 7.29 -7.04 4.44
N ASP A 185 8.08 -6.18 5.08
CA ASP A 185 7.74 -5.51 6.33
C ASP A 185 7.57 -3.99 6.12
N GLY A 186 6.91 -3.31 7.05
CA GLY A 186 6.63 -1.87 6.98
C GLY A 186 5.72 -1.45 5.81
N GLY A 187 4.90 -2.34 5.29
CA GLY A 187 3.91 -2.07 4.24
C GLY A 187 2.90 -0.99 4.63
N ASP A 188 2.39 -1.03 5.87
CA ASP A 188 1.37 -0.11 6.35
C ASP A 188 1.89 1.30 6.69
N PHE A 189 3.21 1.47 6.63
CA PHE A 189 3.91 2.72 6.85
C PHE A 189 4.40 3.35 5.54
N GLY A 190 3.88 2.90 4.40
CA GLY A 190 4.25 3.39 3.07
C GLY A 190 5.21 2.46 2.34
N SER A 191 4.98 1.15 2.40
CA SER A 191 5.79 0.15 1.69
C SER A 191 7.29 0.28 1.97
N ILE A 192 7.66 0.55 3.22
CA ILE A 192 9.04 0.87 3.61
C ILE A 192 9.96 -0.28 3.21
N GLY A 193 9.73 -1.50 3.71
CA GLY A 193 10.64 -2.62 3.44
C GLY A 193 10.85 -2.91 1.96
N ALA A 194 9.81 -2.83 1.13
CA ALA A 194 9.92 -3.03 -0.32
C ALA A 194 10.68 -1.91 -1.02
N THR A 195 10.44 -0.66 -0.61
CA THR A 195 11.07 0.52 -1.20
C THR A 195 12.54 0.59 -0.85
N GLU A 196 12.91 0.40 0.43
CA GLU A 196 14.30 0.43 0.87
C GLU A 196 15.13 -0.64 0.17
N TRP A 197 14.54 -1.82 -0.04
CA TRP A 197 15.18 -2.86 -0.82
C TRP A 197 15.36 -2.44 -2.28
N LEU A 198 14.33 -1.88 -2.92
CA LEU A 198 14.42 -1.37 -4.29
C LEU A 198 15.49 -0.29 -4.44
N GLU A 199 15.57 0.66 -3.51
CA GLU A 199 16.55 1.74 -3.51
C GLU A 199 17.98 1.21 -3.42
N GLY A 200 18.20 0.09 -2.70
CA GLY A 200 19.51 -0.55 -2.62
C GLY A 200 19.98 -1.21 -3.91
N TYR A 201 19.03 -1.52 -4.81
CA TYR A 201 19.31 -2.18 -6.09
C TYR A 201 18.85 -1.36 -7.31
N LEU A 202 18.58 -0.06 -7.15
CA LEU A 202 17.94 0.78 -8.18
C LEU A 202 18.65 0.70 -9.56
N SER A 203 19.99 0.63 -9.55
CA SER A 203 20.83 0.56 -10.74
C SER A 203 20.90 -0.82 -11.40
N MET A 204 20.51 -1.89 -10.69
CA MET A 204 20.68 -3.28 -11.16
C MET A 204 19.36 -4.04 -11.30
N LEU A 205 18.31 -3.65 -10.56
CA LEU A 205 17.09 -4.43 -10.48
C LEU A 205 16.43 -4.61 -11.84
N HIS A 206 16.36 -3.55 -12.65
CA HIS A 206 15.76 -3.58 -13.98
C HIS A 206 16.50 -4.48 -14.98
N LEU A 207 17.77 -4.83 -14.72
CA LEU A 207 18.56 -5.74 -15.56
C LEU A 207 18.30 -7.21 -15.22
N LYS A 208 17.80 -7.50 -14.02
CA LYS A 208 17.66 -8.87 -13.50
C LYS A 208 16.21 -9.28 -13.22
N ALA A 209 15.38 -8.36 -12.75
CA ALA A 209 13.97 -8.60 -12.46
C ALA A 209 13.16 -8.60 -13.76
N ALA A 210 12.60 -9.77 -14.12
CA ALA A 210 11.75 -9.89 -15.30
C ALA A 210 10.31 -9.42 -15.02
N ALA A 211 9.80 -9.71 -13.83
CA ALA A 211 8.46 -9.33 -13.39
C ALA A 211 8.37 -9.31 -11.86
N TYR A 212 7.45 -8.48 -11.35
CA TYR A 212 7.05 -8.47 -9.94
C TYR A 212 5.53 -8.75 -9.84
N ILE A 213 5.19 -9.74 -9.02
CA ILE A 213 3.80 -10.12 -8.72
C ILE A 213 3.55 -9.77 -7.25
N SER A 214 2.65 -8.82 -6.99
CA SER A 214 2.19 -8.53 -5.64
C SER A 214 1.00 -9.42 -5.28
N LEU A 215 1.03 -9.97 -4.06
CA LEU A 215 -0.03 -10.73 -3.44
C LEU A 215 -0.70 -9.95 -2.30
N ASP A 216 -0.61 -8.61 -2.32
CA ASP A 216 -1.23 -7.78 -1.27
C ASP A 216 -2.75 -7.72 -1.45
N THR A 217 -3.49 -7.94 -0.37
CA THR A 217 -4.98 -7.94 -0.38
C THR A 217 -5.62 -8.70 -1.55
N PRO A 218 -5.25 -9.97 -1.80
CA PRO A 218 -5.63 -10.66 -3.04
C PRO A 218 -7.11 -11.07 -3.05
N VAL A 219 -7.76 -11.08 -1.88
CA VAL A 219 -9.18 -11.44 -1.71
C VAL A 219 -9.88 -10.37 -0.88
N LEU A 220 -10.65 -9.52 -1.56
CA LEU A 220 -11.48 -8.47 -0.94
C LEU A 220 -12.99 -8.64 -1.24
N GLY A 221 -13.35 -9.65 -2.03
CA GLY A 221 -14.71 -9.90 -2.50
C GLY A 221 -14.79 -10.07 -4.02
N ASN A 222 -15.99 -9.91 -4.58
CA ASN A 222 -16.29 -10.02 -6.02
C ASN A 222 -16.72 -8.62 -6.53
N PRO A 223 -16.32 -8.14 -7.74
CA PRO A 223 -15.58 -8.79 -8.83
C PRO A 223 -14.06 -8.88 -8.64
N MET A 224 -13.44 -9.83 -9.37
CA MET A 224 -11.99 -9.87 -9.52
C MET A 224 -11.49 -8.59 -10.19
N LYS A 225 -10.46 -7.98 -9.59
CA LYS A 225 -9.77 -6.79 -10.12
C LYS A 225 -8.30 -7.13 -10.29
N SER A 226 -7.73 -6.78 -11.43
CA SER A 226 -6.30 -6.90 -11.69
C SER A 226 -5.76 -5.59 -12.22
N ASN A 227 -4.62 -5.17 -11.68
CA ASN A 227 -3.86 -4.03 -12.17
C ASN A 227 -2.53 -4.56 -12.67
N VAL A 228 -2.25 -4.39 -13.95
CA VAL A 228 -1.09 -5.01 -14.60
C VAL A 228 -0.49 -4.00 -15.58
N SER A 229 0.85 -3.95 -15.65
CA SER A 229 1.55 -3.17 -16.67
C SER A 229 1.16 -3.64 -18.08
N PRO A 230 0.94 -2.74 -19.06
CA PRO A 230 0.63 -3.13 -20.44
C PRO A 230 1.63 -4.12 -21.06
N SER A 231 2.90 -4.08 -20.63
CA SER A 231 3.94 -4.99 -21.10
C SER A 231 3.62 -6.47 -20.81
N LEU A 232 2.99 -6.77 -19.68
CA LEU A 232 2.61 -8.15 -19.32
C LEU A 232 1.34 -8.60 -20.07
N LEU A 233 0.50 -7.66 -20.50
CA LEU A 233 -0.70 -7.93 -21.30
C LEU A 233 -0.36 -8.22 -22.76
N ALA A 234 0.66 -7.54 -23.31
CA ALA A 234 1.11 -7.71 -24.69
C ALA A 234 1.64 -9.13 -24.97
N GLU A 235 2.34 -9.75 -24.02
CA GLU A 235 2.78 -11.15 -24.16
C GLU A 235 1.59 -12.12 -24.18
N HIS A 236 0.52 -11.84 -23.41
CA HIS A 236 -0.68 -12.67 -23.43
C HIS A 236 -1.40 -12.58 -24.79
N THR A 237 -1.42 -11.42 -25.45
CA THR A 237 -2.00 -11.29 -26.80
C THR A 237 -1.14 -12.00 -27.85
N LEU A 238 0.18 -11.87 -27.79
CA LEU A 238 1.11 -12.50 -28.73
C LEU A 238 1.03 -14.03 -28.68
N TYR A 239 0.93 -14.63 -27.49
CA TYR A 239 0.76 -16.08 -27.33
C TYR A 239 -0.51 -16.64 -27.99
N TYR A 240 -1.59 -15.86 -28.08
CA TYR A 240 -2.83 -16.27 -28.75
C TYR A 240 -2.80 -16.03 -30.27
N THR A 241 -2.10 -15.01 -30.77
CA THR A 241 -1.95 -14.77 -32.21
C THR A 241 -1.00 -15.73 -32.93
N PHE A 242 -0.09 -16.40 -32.21
CA PHE A 242 0.93 -17.29 -32.81
C PHE A 242 0.65 -18.80 -32.69
N ARG A 243 -0.54 -19.23 -32.25
CA ARG A 243 -1.01 -20.60 -32.54
C ARG A 243 -1.74 -20.61 -33.88
N PRO A 244 -1.15 -21.15 -34.97
CA PRO A 244 -1.96 -21.50 -36.13
C PRO A 244 -2.92 -22.61 -35.70
N ASN A 245 -4.20 -22.46 -36.07
CA ASN A 245 -5.20 -23.51 -35.98
C ASN A 245 -4.65 -24.80 -36.59
N THR A 246 -4.37 -25.80 -35.76
CA THR A 246 -4.19 -27.18 -36.23
C THR A 246 -5.04 -28.13 -35.39
N ALA A 247 -5.97 -28.78 -36.11
CA ALA A 247 -6.85 -29.92 -35.80
C ALA A 247 -8.06 -29.62 -34.87
N GLN A 248 -9.26 -29.39 -35.41
CA GLN A 248 -10.25 -30.35 -35.97
C GLN A 248 -10.89 -31.30 -34.94
N SER A 249 -12.21 -31.12 -34.75
CA SER A 249 -13.23 -32.14 -35.08
C SER A 249 -14.40 -31.44 -35.76
#